data_AF-A0AA43BFB9-F1
#
_entry.id   AF-A0AA43BFB9-F1
#
_cell.length_a   1.000
_cell.length_b   1.000
_cell.length_c   1.000
_cell.angle_alpha   90.00
_cell.angle_beta   90.00
_cell.angle_gamma   90.00
#
_symmetry.space_group_name_H-M   'P 1'
#
loop_
_entity.id
_entity.type
_entity.pdbx_description
1 polymer ?
#
loop_
_entity_poly.entity_id
_entity_poly.type
_entity_poly.pdbx_seq_one_letter_code
_entity_poly.pdbx_strand_id
1 'polypeptide(L)'
;TGTVPSVGPNRMSYFLDLRGPSEPIETACSSALIAIHRGVRAILSEGCGMVVAGGVNTLLTPEPFIIYGRAGMLSPTGRCRTFSAQADGYVRGEGVGMVVLRRLRDAEAAGDRILGIIRASAENHGGRAQSLTAPNPQAQADLVVDAWSRAGIDPRSIGYIEAHGTGTPLGDPIEVDALKQAFTRLGAGVGDHDKAGWCRLGSVKSNIGHTELAAGVAGVIKVLLQLQHGTIVPSLHAQEPNPYLALDGSPFRLADKSEPWVAPVDAAGARLPRRAG
;
A
#
# COMPACT_ATOMS: atom_id res chain seq x y z
N THR A 1 -11.82 -27.38 -12.86
CA THR A 1 -10.95 -26.23 -13.19
C THR A 1 -11.00 -25.10 -12.17
N GLY A 2 -11.94 -25.09 -11.21
CA GLY A 2 -12.06 -24.02 -10.19
C GLY A 2 -10.87 -23.88 -9.22
N THR A 3 -9.90 -24.81 -9.24
CA THR A 3 -8.73 -24.82 -8.36
C THR A 3 -7.42 -24.43 -9.07
N VAL A 4 -7.43 -24.21 -10.38
CA VAL A 4 -6.23 -23.81 -11.14
C VAL A 4 -6.19 -22.28 -11.18
N PRO A 5 -5.26 -21.60 -10.46
CA PRO A 5 -5.32 -20.15 -10.29
C PRO A 5 -5.31 -19.36 -11.60
N SER A 6 -4.60 -19.86 -12.62
CA SER A 6 -4.51 -19.21 -13.94
C SER A 6 -5.83 -19.19 -14.71
N VAL A 7 -6.78 -20.08 -14.39
CA VAL A 7 -8.10 -20.10 -15.05
C VAL A 7 -8.91 -18.85 -14.71
N GLY A 8 -8.68 -18.21 -13.56
CA GLY A 8 -9.35 -16.96 -13.18
C GLY A 8 -9.13 -15.83 -14.20
N PRO A 9 -7.89 -15.31 -14.33
CA PRO A 9 -7.58 -14.28 -15.32
C PRO A 9 -7.82 -14.76 -16.76
N ASN A 10 -7.47 -16.01 -17.11
CA ASN A 10 -7.67 -16.53 -18.46
C ASN A 10 -9.15 -16.58 -18.87
N ARG A 11 -10.06 -16.85 -17.92
CA ARG A 11 -11.51 -16.84 -18.18
C ARG A 11 -11.99 -15.42 -18.50
N MET A 12 -11.46 -14.41 -17.82
CA MET A 12 -11.78 -13.01 -18.11
C MET A 12 -11.21 -12.58 -19.46
N SER A 13 -9.96 -12.96 -19.76
CA SER A 13 -9.35 -12.71 -21.08
C SER A 13 -10.15 -13.36 -22.20
N TYR A 14 -10.56 -14.62 -22.04
CA TYR A 14 -11.41 -15.32 -22.99
C TYR A 14 -12.76 -14.62 -23.18
N PHE A 15 -13.43 -14.27 -22.08
CA PHE A 15 -14.77 -13.65 -22.13
C PHE A 15 -14.76 -12.25 -22.78
N LEU A 16 -13.70 -11.47 -22.56
CA LEU A 16 -13.54 -10.10 -23.05
C LEU A 16 -12.72 -10.00 -24.36
N ASP A 17 -12.30 -11.13 -24.93
CA ASP A 17 -11.41 -11.22 -26.09
C ASP A 17 -10.08 -10.43 -25.94
N LEU A 18 -9.52 -10.43 -24.73
CA LEU A 18 -8.25 -9.78 -24.42
C LEU A 18 -7.07 -10.68 -24.81
N ARG A 19 -6.13 -10.15 -25.58
CA ARG A 19 -4.98 -10.89 -26.15
C ARG A 19 -3.62 -10.54 -25.54
N GLY A 20 -3.60 -9.75 -24.48
CA GLY A 20 -2.38 -9.46 -23.71
C GLY A 20 -2.01 -10.57 -22.71
N PRO A 21 -0.94 -10.39 -21.90
CA PRO A 21 -0.60 -11.30 -20.82
C PRO A 21 -1.79 -11.51 -19.86
N SER A 22 -1.99 -12.77 -19.45
CA SER A 22 -3.09 -13.17 -18.57
C SER A 22 -2.56 -14.14 -17.51
N GLU A 23 -2.25 -13.61 -16.34
CA GLU A 23 -1.43 -14.28 -15.34
C GLU A 23 -1.99 -14.09 -13.94
N PRO A 24 -2.04 -15.15 -13.11
CA PRO A 24 -2.24 -14.99 -11.68
C PRO A 24 -0.92 -14.53 -11.03
N ILE A 25 -1.00 -13.53 -10.15
CA ILE A 25 0.14 -13.09 -9.34
C ILE A 25 -0.10 -13.52 -7.90
N GLU A 26 0.87 -14.26 -7.34
CA GLU A 26 0.85 -14.74 -5.96
C GLU A 26 2.21 -14.44 -5.32
N THR A 27 2.21 -13.47 -4.41
CA THR A 27 3.35 -13.06 -3.59
C THR A 27 2.87 -12.80 -2.15
N ALA A 28 1.92 -13.62 -1.68
CA ALA A 28 1.18 -13.46 -0.43
C ALA A 28 0.52 -12.07 -0.32
N CYS A 29 0.73 -11.36 0.79
CA CYS A 29 0.05 -10.12 1.13
C CYS A 29 0.31 -8.95 0.16
N SER A 30 1.34 -9.02 -0.69
CA SER A 30 1.67 -8.00 -1.68
C SER A 30 1.09 -8.27 -3.07
N SER A 31 0.43 -9.41 -3.28
CA SER A 31 0.00 -9.91 -4.60
C SER A 31 -0.68 -8.85 -5.47
N ALA A 32 -1.68 -8.14 -4.94
CA ALA A 32 -2.38 -7.10 -5.69
C ALA A 32 -1.49 -5.90 -6.08
N LEU A 33 -0.53 -5.49 -5.23
CA LEU A 33 0.39 -4.40 -5.58
C LEU A 33 1.44 -4.88 -6.60
N ILE A 34 1.88 -6.13 -6.52
CA ILE A 34 2.75 -6.72 -7.54
C ILE A 34 1.99 -6.87 -8.87
N ALA A 35 0.72 -7.25 -8.86
CA ALA A 35 -0.12 -7.26 -10.06
C ALA A 35 -0.20 -5.86 -10.70
N ILE A 36 -0.36 -4.80 -9.89
CA ILE A 36 -0.32 -3.41 -10.38
C ILE A 36 1.06 -3.05 -10.92
N HIS A 37 2.15 -3.40 -10.22
CA HIS A 37 3.53 -3.17 -10.68
C HIS A 37 3.78 -3.85 -12.03
N ARG A 38 3.40 -5.12 -12.17
CA ARG A 38 3.51 -5.89 -13.42
C ARG A 38 2.64 -5.30 -14.52
N GLY A 39 1.44 -4.81 -14.20
CA GLY A 39 0.60 -4.09 -15.16
C GLY A 39 1.23 -2.79 -15.67
N VAL A 40 1.88 -2.01 -14.79
CA VAL A 40 2.67 -0.83 -15.20
C VAL A 40 3.80 -1.24 -16.13
N ARG A 41 4.53 -2.32 -15.82
CA ARG A 41 5.61 -2.85 -16.68
C ARG A 41 5.09 -3.35 -18.03
N ALA A 42 3.98 -4.06 -18.06
CA ALA A 42 3.39 -4.57 -19.29
C ALA A 42 3.01 -3.42 -20.24
N ILE A 43 2.49 -2.32 -19.69
CA ILE A 43 2.21 -1.10 -20.47
C ILE A 43 3.50 -0.47 -20.98
N LEU A 44 4.49 -0.28 -20.11
CA LEU A 44 5.70 0.48 -20.41
C LEU A 44 6.68 -0.25 -21.32
N SER A 45 6.82 -1.56 -21.15
CA SER A 45 7.90 -2.39 -21.73
C SER A 45 7.44 -3.53 -22.63
N GLU A 46 6.17 -3.95 -22.53
CA GLU A 46 5.67 -5.14 -23.26
C GLU A 46 4.59 -4.79 -24.29
N GLY A 47 4.33 -3.48 -24.50
CA GLY A 47 3.45 -3.00 -25.56
C GLY A 47 1.95 -3.08 -25.26
N CYS A 48 1.54 -3.37 -24.02
CA CYS A 48 0.12 -3.36 -23.65
C CYS A 48 -0.43 -1.92 -23.67
N GLY A 49 -1.55 -1.69 -24.36
CA GLY A 49 -2.23 -0.37 -24.35
C GLY A 49 -3.03 -0.12 -23.08
N MET A 50 -3.59 -1.18 -22.48
CA MET A 50 -4.40 -1.14 -21.27
C MET A 50 -4.20 -2.45 -20.49
N VAL A 51 -4.26 -2.38 -19.16
CA VAL A 51 -4.16 -3.55 -18.28
C VAL A 51 -5.23 -3.49 -17.20
N VAL A 52 -5.85 -4.63 -16.89
CA VAL A 52 -6.67 -4.82 -15.67
C VAL A 52 -5.79 -5.50 -14.64
N ALA A 53 -5.62 -4.87 -13.47
CA ALA A 53 -4.80 -5.40 -12.38
C ALA A 53 -5.55 -5.30 -11.05
N GLY A 54 -5.31 -6.23 -10.13
CA GLY A 54 -6.03 -6.25 -8.86
C GLY A 54 -5.76 -7.51 -8.05
N GLY A 55 -6.67 -7.83 -7.15
CA GLY A 55 -6.56 -9.02 -6.31
C GLY A 55 -7.91 -9.46 -5.77
N VAL A 56 -8.01 -10.76 -5.47
CA VAL A 56 -9.19 -11.41 -4.91
C VAL A 56 -8.75 -12.27 -3.73
N ASN A 57 -9.43 -12.14 -2.60
CA ASN A 57 -9.23 -12.98 -1.42
C ASN A 57 -10.57 -13.46 -0.87
N THR A 58 -10.67 -14.76 -0.58
CA THR A 58 -11.86 -15.40 -0.01
C THR A 58 -11.47 -16.38 1.10
N LEU A 59 -12.32 -16.50 2.12
CA LEU A 59 -12.11 -17.26 3.34
C LEU A 59 -13.08 -18.45 3.37
N LEU A 60 -12.87 -19.38 2.44
CA LEU A 60 -13.85 -20.44 2.14
C LEU A 60 -13.84 -21.60 3.15
N THR A 61 -12.74 -21.77 3.89
CA THR A 61 -12.55 -22.92 4.77
C THR A 61 -11.82 -22.52 6.05
N PRO A 62 -11.99 -23.28 7.16
CA PRO A 62 -11.37 -22.96 8.44
C PRO A 62 -9.87 -23.26 8.51
N GLU A 63 -9.34 -24.11 7.62
CA GLU A 63 -7.95 -24.59 7.70
C GLU A 63 -6.92 -23.44 7.76
N PRO A 64 -6.99 -22.40 6.91
CA PRO A 64 -5.99 -21.34 6.99
C PRO A 64 -6.13 -20.49 8.27
N PHE A 65 -7.32 -20.40 8.88
CA PHE A 65 -7.44 -19.78 10.22
C PHE A 65 -6.69 -20.58 11.28
N ILE A 66 -6.79 -21.91 11.24
CA ILE A 66 -6.09 -22.80 12.17
C ILE A 66 -4.57 -22.70 11.95
N ILE A 67 -4.13 -22.72 10.69
CA ILE A 67 -2.71 -22.64 10.35
C ILE A 67 -2.11 -21.30 10.79
N TYR A 68 -2.74 -20.18 10.44
CA TYR A 68 -2.23 -18.84 10.79
C TYR A 68 -2.36 -18.54 12.29
N GLY A 69 -3.38 -19.08 12.94
CA GLY A 69 -3.52 -19.03 14.40
C GLY A 69 -2.39 -19.78 15.11
N ARG A 70 -2.06 -20.99 14.66
CA ARG A 70 -0.92 -21.77 15.20
C ARG A 70 0.44 -21.12 14.91
N ALA A 71 0.56 -20.39 13.79
CA ALA A 71 1.74 -19.62 13.45
C ALA A 71 1.87 -18.30 14.25
N GLY A 72 0.89 -17.96 15.10
CA GLY A 72 0.91 -16.73 15.91
C GLY A 72 0.70 -15.45 15.10
N MET A 73 0.11 -15.55 13.91
CA MET A 73 -0.11 -14.39 13.03
C MET A 73 -1.41 -13.64 13.33
N LEU A 74 -2.41 -14.35 13.87
CA LEU A 74 -3.75 -13.81 14.07
C LEU A 74 -3.90 -13.14 15.42
N SER A 75 -4.56 -11.98 15.43
CA SER A 75 -4.98 -11.28 16.65
C SER A 75 -5.99 -12.14 17.41
N PRO A 76 -5.76 -12.47 18.69
CA PRO A 76 -6.74 -13.17 19.54
C PRO A 76 -8.04 -12.37 19.75
N THR A 77 -8.01 -11.07 19.50
CA THR A 77 -9.13 -10.14 19.71
C THR A 77 -9.80 -9.71 18.40
N GLY A 78 -9.38 -10.30 17.28
CA GLY A 78 -10.04 -10.18 15.98
C GLY A 78 -9.95 -8.79 15.36
N ARG A 79 -8.87 -8.03 15.61
CA ARG A 79 -8.68 -6.69 15.03
C ARG A 79 -7.24 -6.49 14.54
N CYS A 80 -7.09 -5.81 13.42
CA CYS A 80 -5.81 -5.20 13.06
C CYS A 80 -5.68 -3.89 13.85
N ARG A 81 -5.05 -3.92 15.02
CA ARG A 81 -4.76 -2.71 15.81
C ARG A 81 -3.49 -2.02 15.31
N THR A 82 -3.52 -1.66 14.02
CA THR A 82 -2.38 -1.06 13.33
C THR A 82 -1.87 0.16 14.07
N PHE A 83 -0.57 0.19 14.37
CA PHE A 83 0.14 1.24 15.09
C PHE A 83 -0.23 1.42 16.57
N SER A 84 -1.07 0.56 17.13
CA SER A 84 -1.44 0.61 18.56
C SER A 84 -0.40 -0.04 19.46
N ALA A 85 -0.26 0.45 20.68
CA ALA A 85 0.47 -0.25 21.75
C ALA A 85 -0.13 -1.63 22.07
N GLN A 86 -1.39 -1.88 21.70
CA GLN A 86 -2.11 -3.14 21.89
C GLN A 86 -2.14 -4.02 20.63
N ALA A 87 -1.26 -3.76 19.66
CA ALA A 87 -1.05 -4.59 18.48
C ALA A 87 -0.69 -6.03 18.89
N ASP A 88 -1.47 -7.02 18.46
CA ASP A 88 -1.37 -8.42 18.86
C ASP A 88 -1.52 -9.41 17.68
N GLY A 89 -1.47 -8.91 16.44
CA GLY A 89 -1.66 -9.69 15.21
C GLY A 89 -2.68 -9.05 14.27
N TYR A 90 -2.99 -9.73 13.17
CA TYR A 90 -4.00 -9.26 12.22
C TYR A 90 -5.29 -10.11 12.28
N VAL A 91 -6.40 -9.59 11.76
CA VAL A 91 -7.61 -10.37 11.48
C VAL A 91 -7.75 -10.58 9.98
N ARG A 92 -8.12 -11.79 9.54
CA ARG A 92 -8.31 -12.10 8.11
C ARG A 92 -9.51 -11.35 7.56
N GLY A 93 -9.43 -10.92 6.30
CA GLY A 93 -10.51 -10.25 5.59
C GLY A 93 -10.73 -10.82 4.19
N GLU A 94 -11.93 -10.64 3.66
CA GLU A 94 -12.28 -10.93 2.27
C GLU A 94 -12.29 -9.66 1.44
N GLY A 95 -12.05 -9.79 0.14
CA GLY A 95 -12.18 -8.64 -0.75
C GLY A 95 -11.81 -8.95 -2.18
N VAL A 96 -12.40 -8.19 -3.08
CA VAL A 96 -12.02 -8.10 -4.48
C VAL A 96 -11.86 -6.64 -4.85
N GLY A 97 -10.78 -6.31 -5.55
CA GLY A 97 -10.54 -4.98 -6.09
C GLY A 97 -9.82 -5.07 -7.42
N MET A 98 -10.19 -4.20 -8.35
CA MET A 98 -9.59 -4.11 -9.69
C MET A 98 -9.36 -2.64 -10.04
N VAL A 99 -8.26 -2.37 -10.75
CA VAL A 99 -7.95 -1.09 -11.39
C VAL A 99 -7.66 -1.32 -12.86
N VAL A 100 -8.03 -0.34 -13.68
CA VAL A 100 -7.70 -0.30 -15.11
C VAL A 100 -6.58 0.72 -15.30
N LEU A 101 -5.49 0.25 -15.89
CA LEU A 101 -4.27 1.04 -16.11
C LEU A 101 -4.15 1.37 -17.59
N ARG A 102 -3.77 2.60 -17.90
CA ARG A 102 -3.46 3.09 -19.25
C ARG A 102 -2.34 4.13 -19.16
N ARG A 103 -1.58 4.35 -20.24
CA ARG A 103 -0.63 5.47 -20.29
C ARG A 103 -1.40 6.78 -20.17
N LEU A 104 -0.88 7.73 -19.39
CA LEU A 104 -1.56 9.02 -19.14
C LEU A 104 -1.95 9.74 -20.44
N ARG A 105 -1.02 9.86 -21.39
CA ARG A 105 -1.29 10.50 -22.69
C ARG A 105 -2.44 9.83 -23.46
N ASP A 106 -2.55 8.51 -23.37
CA ASP A 106 -3.58 7.74 -24.05
C ASP A 106 -4.91 7.90 -23.27
N ALA A 107 -4.85 7.96 -21.93
CA ALA A 107 -5.96 8.32 -21.04
C ALA A 107 -6.60 9.66 -21.45
N GLU A 108 -5.77 10.68 -21.57
CA GLU A 108 -6.17 12.03 -22.00
C GLU A 108 -6.72 12.06 -23.42
N ALA A 109 -6.05 11.40 -24.37
CA ALA A 109 -6.46 11.38 -25.78
C ALA A 109 -7.85 10.75 -26.00
N ALA A 110 -8.21 9.71 -25.24
CA ALA A 110 -9.52 9.10 -25.32
C ALA A 110 -10.57 9.69 -24.36
N GLY A 111 -10.21 10.75 -23.61
CA GLY A 111 -11.15 11.42 -22.70
C GLY A 111 -11.55 10.59 -21.48
N ASP A 112 -10.69 9.68 -21.03
CA ASP A 112 -10.96 8.86 -19.85
C ASP A 112 -11.02 9.72 -18.58
N ARG A 113 -11.86 9.30 -17.63
CA ARG A 113 -11.79 9.82 -16.27
C ARG A 113 -10.56 9.26 -15.56
N ILE A 114 -9.56 10.12 -15.34
CA ILE A 114 -8.34 9.76 -14.60
C ILE A 114 -8.60 9.84 -13.09
N LEU A 115 -8.52 8.72 -12.39
CA LEU A 115 -8.70 8.66 -10.93
C LEU A 115 -7.43 9.03 -10.15
N GLY A 116 -6.27 8.80 -10.74
CA GLY A 116 -4.96 9.06 -10.15
C GLY A 116 -3.83 8.70 -11.13
N ILE A 117 -2.60 9.08 -10.79
CA ILE A 117 -1.41 8.82 -11.61
C ILE A 117 -0.42 8.01 -10.79
N ILE A 118 -0.05 6.82 -11.27
CA ILE A 118 1.05 6.04 -10.70
C ILE A 118 2.36 6.67 -11.18
N ARG A 119 3.07 7.36 -10.28
CA ARG A 119 4.34 8.02 -10.59
C ARG A 119 5.51 7.03 -10.68
N ALA A 120 5.49 6.01 -9.82
CA ALA A 120 6.42 4.90 -9.85
C ALA A 120 5.83 3.71 -9.09
N SER A 121 6.39 2.53 -9.33
CA SER A 121 6.20 1.33 -8.52
C SER A 121 7.52 0.56 -8.49
N ALA A 122 7.74 -0.18 -7.41
CA ALA A 122 8.95 -0.97 -7.21
C ALA A 122 8.60 -2.32 -6.58
N GLU A 123 9.50 -3.29 -6.74
CA GLU A 123 9.40 -4.65 -6.20
C GLU A 123 10.80 -5.10 -5.78
N ASN A 124 10.92 -5.68 -4.59
CA ASN A 124 12.13 -6.37 -4.13
C ASN A 124 11.77 -7.49 -3.14
N HIS A 125 12.79 -8.19 -2.63
CA HIS A 125 12.63 -9.22 -1.59
C HIS A 125 13.48 -8.86 -0.37
N GLY A 126 13.00 -9.22 0.83
CA GLY A 126 13.71 -8.97 2.09
C GLY A 126 15.03 -9.73 2.27
N GLY A 127 15.44 -10.56 1.31
CA GLY A 127 16.64 -11.40 1.39
C GLY A 127 16.71 -12.25 2.66
N ARG A 128 17.92 -12.36 3.23
CA ARG A 128 18.17 -13.04 4.51
C ARG A 128 17.71 -12.16 5.67
N ALA A 129 16.85 -12.69 6.53
CA ALA A 129 16.40 -12.06 7.78
C ALA A 129 16.48 -13.06 8.95
N GLN A 130 16.03 -12.64 10.15
CA GLN A 130 16.04 -13.48 11.36
C GLN A 130 15.20 -14.75 11.24
N SER A 131 14.14 -14.71 10.44
CA SER A 131 13.33 -15.87 10.06
C SER A 131 12.76 -15.65 8.66
N LEU A 132 12.17 -16.69 8.07
CA LEU A 132 11.53 -16.61 6.74
C LEU A 132 10.43 -15.54 6.67
N THR A 133 9.72 -15.31 7.77
CA THR A 133 8.59 -14.38 7.86
C THR A 133 8.94 -13.07 8.57
N ALA A 134 10.20 -12.90 9.01
CA ALA A 134 10.63 -11.66 9.63
C ALA A 134 10.78 -10.55 8.57
N PRO A 135 10.18 -9.37 8.77
CA PRO A 135 10.37 -8.24 7.87
C PRO A 135 11.82 -7.73 7.94
N ASN A 136 12.30 -7.15 6.85
CA ASN A 136 13.63 -6.55 6.76
C ASN A 136 13.51 -5.02 6.57
N PRO A 137 13.82 -4.20 7.60
CA PRO A 137 13.68 -2.75 7.51
C PRO A 137 14.55 -2.13 6.42
N GLN A 138 15.76 -2.65 6.21
CA GLN A 138 16.68 -2.13 5.19
C GLN A 138 16.10 -2.36 3.78
N ALA A 139 15.61 -3.57 3.51
CA ALA A 139 15.00 -3.88 2.22
C ALA A 139 13.73 -3.05 1.96
N GLN A 140 12.92 -2.78 2.99
CA GLN A 140 11.76 -1.89 2.88
C GLN A 140 12.19 -0.44 2.61
N ALA A 141 13.22 0.07 3.29
CA ALA A 141 13.75 1.40 3.04
C ALA A 141 14.30 1.52 1.61
N ASP A 142 15.05 0.52 1.13
CA ASP A 142 15.60 0.48 -0.22
C ASP A 142 14.49 0.43 -1.29
N LEU A 143 13.40 -0.32 -1.03
CA LEU A 143 12.22 -0.37 -1.90
C LEU A 143 11.58 1.02 -2.06
N VAL A 144 11.37 1.72 -0.94
CA VAL A 144 10.75 3.05 -0.91
C VAL A 144 11.66 4.08 -1.59
N VAL A 145 12.97 4.02 -1.32
CA VAL A 145 13.96 4.89 -1.96
C VAL A 145 13.96 4.70 -3.47
N ASP A 146 13.96 3.46 -3.97
CA ASP A 146 13.91 3.16 -5.40
C ASP A 146 12.62 3.70 -6.04
N ALA A 147 11.46 3.43 -5.43
CA ALA A 147 10.18 3.93 -5.93
C ALA A 147 10.14 5.47 -6.02
N TRP A 148 10.52 6.17 -4.94
CA TRP A 148 10.42 7.63 -4.90
C TRP A 148 11.51 8.33 -5.75
N SER A 149 12.70 7.74 -5.86
CA SER A 149 13.74 8.24 -6.77
C SER A 149 13.28 8.15 -8.23
N ARG A 150 12.69 7.00 -8.64
CA ARG A 150 12.12 6.85 -9.99
C ARG A 150 10.94 7.77 -10.24
N ALA A 151 10.13 8.04 -9.20
CA ALA A 151 9.02 8.96 -9.30
C ALA A 151 9.49 10.41 -9.56
N GLY A 152 10.73 10.77 -9.18
CA GLY A 152 11.26 12.12 -9.33
C GLY A 152 10.43 13.14 -8.55
N ILE A 153 10.04 12.80 -7.32
CA ILE A 153 9.27 13.69 -6.43
C ILE A 153 10.07 14.02 -5.18
N ASP A 154 9.88 15.23 -4.66
CA ASP A 154 10.34 15.59 -3.32
C ASP A 154 9.51 14.84 -2.26
N PRO A 155 10.10 14.02 -1.37
CA PRO A 155 9.34 13.31 -0.34
C PRO A 155 8.56 14.24 0.58
N ARG A 156 8.99 15.50 0.74
CA ARG A 156 8.27 16.53 1.52
C ARG A 156 6.90 16.89 0.93
N SER A 157 6.64 16.48 -0.32
CA SER A 157 5.32 16.64 -0.96
C SER A 157 4.35 15.47 -0.74
N ILE A 158 4.79 14.38 -0.10
CA ILE A 158 3.96 13.22 0.20
C ILE A 158 3.16 13.51 1.47
N GLY A 159 1.84 13.63 1.33
CA GLY A 159 0.94 14.00 2.43
C GLY A 159 0.31 12.81 3.15
N TYR A 160 0.36 11.62 2.55
CA TYR A 160 -0.25 10.41 3.10
C TYR A 160 0.57 9.17 2.75
N ILE A 161 0.66 8.22 3.68
CA ILE A 161 1.17 6.87 3.43
C ILE A 161 0.09 5.88 3.84
N GLU A 162 -0.33 5.06 2.88
CA GLU A 162 -1.15 3.88 3.12
C GLU A 162 -0.23 2.70 3.43
N ALA A 163 0.03 2.51 4.72
CA ALA A 163 0.95 1.49 5.19
C ALA A 163 0.41 0.07 4.98
N HIS A 164 1.31 -0.91 4.95
CA HIS A 164 0.97 -2.30 5.12
C HIS A 164 0.25 -2.49 6.46
N GLY A 165 0.87 -2.08 7.57
CA GLY A 165 0.21 -1.85 8.85
C GLY A 165 -0.64 -3.03 9.33
N THR A 166 0.00 -4.16 9.62
CA THR A 166 -0.71 -5.39 10.00
C THR A 166 -1.22 -5.41 11.42
N GLY A 167 -0.84 -4.47 12.28
CA GLY A 167 -1.21 -4.52 13.70
C GLY A 167 -0.40 -5.57 14.46
N THR A 168 0.85 -5.79 14.03
CA THR A 168 1.76 -6.73 14.70
C THR A 168 2.75 -5.96 15.58
N PRO A 169 3.08 -6.45 16.80
CA PRO A 169 3.95 -5.73 17.73
C PRO A 169 5.33 -5.39 17.14
N LEU A 170 5.87 -6.27 16.27
CA LEU A 170 7.18 -6.13 15.65
C LEU A 170 7.13 -5.48 14.27
N GLY A 171 6.16 -5.86 13.43
CA GLY A 171 6.10 -5.41 12.04
C GLY A 171 5.80 -3.92 11.90
N ASP A 172 4.90 -3.38 12.73
CA ASP A 172 4.48 -1.98 12.64
C ASP A 172 5.65 -1.01 12.96
N PRO A 173 6.44 -1.20 14.04
CA PRO A 173 7.66 -0.41 14.25
C PRO A 173 8.71 -0.56 13.14
N ILE A 174 8.90 -1.77 12.60
CA ILE A 174 9.87 -2.01 11.52
C ILE A 174 9.48 -1.24 10.24
N GLU A 175 8.19 -1.24 9.91
CA GLU A 175 7.68 -0.50 8.75
C GLU A 175 7.85 1.01 8.90
N VAL A 176 7.48 1.56 10.06
CA VAL A 176 7.63 3.00 10.33
C VAL A 176 9.11 3.39 10.37
N ASP A 177 9.99 2.54 10.90
CA ASP A 177 11.43 2.79 10.88
C ASP A 177 12.00 2.80 9.45
N ALA A 178 11.63 1.83 8.62
CA ALA A 178 12.02 1.79 7.21
C ALA A 178 11.57 3.03 6.44
N LEU A 179 10.34 3.50 6.69
CA LEU A 179 9.82 4.75 6.12
C LEU A 179 10.63 5.96 6.58
N LYS A 180 10.94 6.09 7.88
CA LYS A 180 11.79 7.19 8.41
C LYS A 180 13.19 7.17 7.80
N GLN A 181 13.77 5.98 7.60
CA GLN A 181 15.06 5.82 6.93
C GLN A 181 14.99 6.27 5.47
N ALA A 182 13.95 5.88 4.72
CA ALA A 182 13.78 6.28 3.33
C ALA A 182 13.62 7.81 3.18
N PHE A 183 12.79 8.44 4.01
CA PHE A 183 12.65 9.89 4.07
C PHE A 183 13.99 10.59 4.36
N THR A 184 14.75 10.09 5.36
CA THR A 184 16.08 10.63 5.70
C THR A 184 17.05 10.53 4.53
N ARG A 185 17.15 9.36 3.88
CA ARG A 185 18.05 9.14 2.73
C ARG A 185 17.72 10.03 1.53
N LEU A 186 16.47 10.46 1.41
CA LEU A 186 15.99 11.35 0.36
C LEU A 186 15.94 12.82 0.79
N GLY A 187 16.56 13.19 1.92
CA GLY A 187 16.68 14.58 2.36
C GLY A 187 15.39 15.21 2.91
N ALA A 188 14.55 14.39 3.55
CA ALA A 188 13.26 14.77 4.12
C ALA A 188 13.00 14.11 5.50
N GLY A 189 14.07 13.91 6.29
CA GLY A 189 14.04 13.11 7.52
C GLY A 189 13.87 13.88 8.83
N VAL A 190 14.15 13.19 9.93
CA VAL A 190 14.13 13.72 11.32
C VAL A 190 15.05 14.93 11.43
N GLY A 191 14.56 16.02 12.02
CA GLY A 191 15.31 17.28 12.19
C GLY A 191 14.90 18.43 11.26
N ASP A 192 14.00 18.20 10.30
CA ASP A 192 13.27 19.26 9.59
C ASP A 192 12.15 19.81 10.50
N HIS A 193 12.57 20.50 11.57
CA HIS A 193 11.72 20.88 12.71
C HIS A 193 10.54 21.77 12.34
N ASP A 194 10.64 22.54 11.25
CA ASP A 194 9.57 23.41 10.76
C ASP A 194 8.42 22.63 10.12
N LYS A 195 8.56 21.31 9.91
CA LYS A 195 7.59 20.48 9.19
C LYS A 195 7.15 19.20 9.88
N ALA A 196 7.61 18.87 11.09
CA ALA A 196 7.27 17.60 11.77
C ALA A 196 5.77 17.23 11.68
N GLY A 197 5.48 15.94 11.42
CA GLY A 197 4.11 15.43 11.36
C GLY A 197 3.26 15.89 10.17
N TRP A 198 3.85 16.35 9.05
CA TRP A 198 3.09 16.74 7.85
C TRP A 198 2.47 15.54 7.11
N CYS A 199 3.12 14.38 7.18
CA CYS A 199 2.72 13.18 6.45
C CYS A 199 1.84 12.30 7.35
N ARG A 200 0.63 11.99 6.90
CA ARG A 200 -0.28 11.13 7.65
C ARG A 200 -0.01 9.65 7.37
N LEU A 201 0.01 8.84 8.42
CA LEU A 201 0.09 7.37 8.34
C LEU A 201 -1.26 6.76 8.64
N GLY A 202 -1.71 5.81 7.83
CA GLY A 202 -2.87 4.99 8.14
C GLY A 202 -2.83 3.64 7.43
N SER A 203 -3.80 2.78 7.76
CA SER A 203 -4.00 1.49 7.08
C SER A 203 -5.48 1.14 7.03
N VAL A 204 -5.96 0.76 5.85
CA VAL A 204 -7.32 0.25 5.60
C VAL A 204 -7.60 -1.03 6.40
N LYS A 205 -6.55 -1.76 6.81
CA LYS A 205 -6.69 -3.00 7.58
C LYS A 205 -7.37 -2.78 8.93
N SER A 206 -7.24 -1.59 9.49
CA SER A 206 -7.96 -1.21 10.72
C SER A 206 -9.49 -1.16 10.52
N ASN A 207 -9.97 -1.01 9.28
CA ASN A 207 -11.40 -0.96 8.96
C ASN A 207 -11.97 -2.31 8.51
N ILE A 208 -11.23 -3.04 7.67
CA ILE A 208 -11.75 -4.23 6.95
C ILE A 208 -10.96 -5.51 7.22
N GLY A 209 -9.98 -5.47 8.12
CA GLY A 209 -9.04 -6.56 8.32
C GLY A 209 -8.01 -6.67 7.20
N HIS A 210 -7.17 -7.71 7.28
CA HIS A 210 -6.18 -8.00 6.26
C HIS A 210 -6.81 -8.85 5.14
N THR A 211 -7.10 -8.21 4.00
CA THR A 211 -7.65 -8.89 2.81
C THR A 211 -6.60 -9.66 1.99
N GLU A 212 -5.51 -10.09 2.64
CA GLU A 212 -4.41 -10.92 2.10
C GLU A 212 -4.04 -10.59 0.64
N LEU A 213 -4.41 -11.44 -0.31
CA LEU A 213 -4.12 -11.30 -1.75
C LEU A 213 -4.66 -10.00 -2.35
N ALA A 214 -5.74 -9.44 -1.79
CA ALA A 214 -6.40 -8.21 -2.20
C ALA A 214 -6.00 -6.97 -1.36
N ALA A 215 -5.10 -7.12 -0.38
CA ALA A 215 -4.76 -6.03 0.56
C ALA A 215 -4.18 -4.80 -0.13
N GLY A 216 -3.31 -5.03 -1.11
CA GLY A 216 -2.69 -3.97 -1.89
C GLY A 216 -3.71 -3.09 -2.64
N VAL A 217 -4.64 -3.70 -3.35
CA VAL A 217 -5.65 -2.96 -4.14
C VAL A 217 -6.68 -2.26 -3.26
N ALA A 218 -7.01 -2.83 -2.09
CA ALA A 218 -7.86 -2.15 -1.11
C ALA A 218 -7.23 -0.83 -0.62
N GLY A 219 -5.92 -0.83 -0.34
CA GLY A 219 -5.17 0.38 0.01
C GLY A 219 -5.14 1.41 -1.13
N VAL A 220 -4.87 0.97 -2.36
CA VAL A 220 -4.90 1.85 -3.55
C VAL A 220 -6.29 2.49 -3.74
N ILE A 221 -7.36 1.70 -3.65
CA ILE A 221 -8.73 2.22 -3.78
C ILE A 221 -9.04 3.24 -2.68
N LYS A 222 -8.66 2.98 -1.43
CA LYS A 222 -8.79 3.96 -0.34
C LYS A 222 -8.07 5.26 -0.68
N VAL A 223 -6.82 5.21 -1.14
CA VAL A 223 -6.06 6.41 -1.51
C VAL A 223 -6.73 7.16 -2.67
N LEU A 224 -7.20 6.48 -3.71
CA LEU A 224 -7.92 7.11 -4.83
C LEU A 224 -9.18 7.83 -4.35
N LEU A 225 -9.94 7.23 -3.44
CA LEU A 225 -11.13 7.86 -2.84
C LEU A 225 -10.72 9.07 -1.98
N GLN A 226 -9.67 8.98 -1.16
CA GLN A 226 -9.16 10.12 -0.39
C GLN A 226 -8.71 11.27 -1.30
N LEU A 227 -8.08 10.98 -2.44
CA LEU A 227 -7.70 11.98 -3.44
C LEU A 227 -8.92 12.64 -4.07
N GLN A 228 -9.92 11.85 -4.47
CA GLN A 228 -11.16 12.33 -5.08
C GLN A 228 -11.95 13.23 -4.13
N HIS A 229 -12.02 12.87 -2.85
CA HIS A 229 -12.77 13.62 -1.85
C HIS A 229 -11.93 14.71 -1.16
N GLY A 230 -10.61 14.73 -1.37
CA GLY A 230 -9.70 15.67 -0.71
C GLY A 230 -9.71 15.54 0.81
N THR A 231 -9.84 14.31 1.33
CA THR A 231 -10.03 14.01 2.76
C THR A 231 -9.17 12.82 3.16
N ILE A 232 -8.44 12.92 4.27
CA ILE A 232 -7.77 11.80 4.91
C ILE A 232 -8.74 11.20 5.94
N VAL A 233 -8.98 9.89 5.86
CA VAL A 233 -9.90 9.16 6.75
C VAL A 233 -9.15 8.52 7.92
N PRO A 234 -9.82 8.28 9.07
CA PRO A 234 -9.16 7.74 10.24
C PRO A 234 -8.68 6.29 10.04
N SER A 235 -7.50 6.00 10.58
CA SER A 235 -7.00 4.67 10.89
C SER A 235 -7.46 4.31 12.31
N LEU A 236 -8.18 3.20 12.44
CA LEU A 236 -8.88 2.84 13.67
C LEU A 236 -7.94 2.16 14.68
N HIS A 237 -8.40 2.07 15.94
CA HIS A 237 -7.81 1.28 17.02
C HIS A 237 -6.40 1.71 17.49
N ALA A 238 -5.98 2.93 17.17
CA ALA A 238 -4.66 3.46 17.50
C ALA A 238 -4.71 4.68 18.44
N GLN A 239 -5.68 4.74 19.36
CA GLN A 239 -5.81 5.85 20.33
C GLN A 239 -4.56 6.01 21.21
N GLU A 240 -3.94 4.88 21.57
CA GLU A 240 -2.63 4.81 22.21
C GLU A 240 -1.62 4.24 21.21
N PRO A 241 -0.81 5.09 20.57
CA PRO A 241 0.20 4.64 19.62
C PRO A 241 1.26 3.75 20.28
N ASN A 242 1.80 2.80 19.52
CA ASN A 242 2.92 2.00 19.96
C ASN A 242 4.15 2.92 20.19
N PRO A 243 4.75 2.94 21.39
CA PRO A 243 5.87 3.85 21.69
C PRO A 243 7.11 3.55 20.83
N TYR A 244 7.26 2.32 20.33
CA TYR A 244 8.38 1.95 19.46
C TYR A 244 8.30 2.55 18.05
N LEU A 245 7.16 3.16 17.67
CA LEU A 245 7.08 3.89 16.40
C LEU A 245 7.96 5.15 16.42
N ALA A 246 8.20 5.74 17.60
CA ALA A 246 8.98 6.96 17.78
C ALA A 246 8.63 8.05 16.75
N LEU A 247 7.35 8.46 16.76
CA LEU A 247 6.80 9.43 15.79
C LEU A 247 7.21 10.87 16.08
N ASP A 248 7.56 11.18 17.34
CA ASP A 248 7.96 12.52 17.75
C ASP A 248 9.19 13.00 16.97
N GLY A 249 9.09 14.21 16.41
CA GLY A 249 10.14 14.79 15.56
C GLY A 249 10.29 14.14 14.18
N SER A 250 9.47 13.14 13.85
CA SER A 250 9.45 12.50 12.53
C SER A 250 8.51 13.21 11.54
N PRO A 251 8.59 12.90 10.24
CA PRO A 251 7.62 13.36 9.25
C PRO A 251 6.18 12.92 9.52
N PHE A 252 6.00 11.90 10.34
CA PHE A 252 4.78 11.13 10.40
C PHE A 252 3.90 11.48 11.59
N ARG A 253 2.59 11.50 11.33
CA ARG A 253 1.55 11.49 12.36
C ARG A 253 0.48 10.48 11.97
N LEU A 254 -0.08 9.76 12.93
CA LEU A 254 -1.21 8.86 12.66
C LEU A 254 -2.43 9.65 12.17
N ALA A 255 -3.12 9.12 11.17
CA ALA A 255 -4.44 9.60 10.74
C ALA A 255 -5.49 9.17 11.77
N ASP A 256 -5.57 9.85 12.91
CA ASP A 256 -6.45 9.49 14.04
C ASP A 256 -7.92 9.95 13.87
N LYS A 257 -8.16 10.88 12.96
CA LYS A 257 -9.47 11.47 12.67
C LYS A 257 -9.61 11.82 11.20
N SER A 258 -10.86 12.00 10.76
CA SER A 258 -11.12 12.54 9.44
C SER A 258 -10.71 14.00 9.36
N GLU A 259 -9.96 14.38 8.33
CA GLU A 259 -9.54 15.77 8.12
C GLU A 259 -9.36 16.10 6.63
N PRO A 260 -9.50 17.39 6.24
CA PRO A 260 -9.20 17.81 4.88
C PRO A 260 -7.76 17.46 4.50
N TRP A 261 -7.58 16.79 3.36
CA TRP A 261 -6.26 16.58 2.78
C TRP A 261 -5.83 17.88 2.11
N VAL A 262 -5.07 18.72 2.81
CA VAL A 262 -4.57 19.97 2.23
C VAL A 262 -3.48 19.66 1.20
N ALA A 263 -3.56 20.27 0.02
CA ALA A 263 -2.54 20.12 -1.01
C ALA A 263 -1.27 20.90 -0.60
N PRO A 264 -0.07 20.33 -0.74
CA PRO A 264 1.16 21.05 -0.40
C PRO A 264 1.39 22.24 -1.34
N VAL A 265 2.18 23.20 -0.89
CA VAL A 265 2.64 24.35 -1.68
C VAL A 265 4.16 24.30 -1.82
N ASP A 266 4.68 24.69 -2.98
CA ASP A 266 6.12 24.83 -3.19
C ASP A 266 6.66 26.17 -2.67
N ALA A 267 7.97 26.38 -2.79
CA ALA A 267 8.63 27.61 -2.33
C ALA A 267 8.17 28.88 -3.08
N ALA A 268 7.59 28.73 -4.27
CA ALA A 268 7.01 29.82 -5.04
C ALA A 268 5.52 30.07 -4.70
N GLY A 269 4.95 29.30 -3.77
CA GLY A 269 3.55 29.38 -3.37
C GLY A 269 2.60 28.68 -4.34
N ALA A 270 3.09 27.94 -5.34
CA ALA A 270 2.25 27.20 -6.25
C ALA A 270 1.72 25.92 -5.60
N ARG A 271 0.45 25.62 -5.84
CA ARG A 271 -0.21 24.43 -5.29
C ARG A 271 0.28 23.18 -6.00
N LEU A 272 0.87 22.25 -5.25
CA LEU A 272 1.32 20.95 -5.73
C LEU A 272 0.16 19.92 -5.69
N PRO A 273 0.20 18.87 -6.53
CA PRO A 273 -0.76 17.78 -6.42
C PRO A 273 -0.57 17.02 -5.12
N ARG A 274 -1.66 16.51 -4.55
CA ARG A 274 -1.62 15.55 -3.44
C ARG A 274 -0.89 14.29 -3.89
N ARG A 275 -0.01 13.78 -3.05
CA ARG A 275 0.78 12.57 -3.31
C ARG A 275 0.68 11.64 -2.11
N ALA A 276 0.58 10.35 -2.40
CA ALA A 276 0.63 9.30 -1.41
C ALA A 276 1.61 8.20 -1.82
N GLY A 277 2.09 7.47 -0.82
CA GLY A 277 2.85 6.23 -0.94
C GLY A 277 2.08 5.06 -0.40
#